data_AF-A0A4Q4NKG4-F1
#
_entry.id   AF-A0A4Q4NKG4-F1
#
_cell.length_a   1.000
_cell.length_b   1.000
_cell.length_c   1.000
_cell.angle_alpha   90.00
_cell.angle_beta   90.00
_cell.angle_gamma   90.00
#
_symmetry.space_group_name_H-M   'P 1'
#
loop_
_entity.id
_entity.type
_entity.pdbx_description
1 polymer ?
#
loop_
_entity_poly.entity_id
_entity_poly.type
_entity_poly.pdbx_seq_one_letter_code
_entity_poly.pdbx_strand_id
1 'polypeptide(L)'
;MYFTTVATATFLTLIPRVLSHGLITSPPSRPTGPTLNSLCGPAITRTINNDNTSHVEGLPELLAAPYSASTCNLWLCKGLQFSDNPANNTQVWSAGQVVPLKVWIRIPHEGSANVSIVDTKRNEIVGDMLKVWEEGYAPGKSESDVPIGQREFSVTIPEGLEEKCAVAGDCVLQWWWYGNAAKQTYESCVDFKIAKMGAKRDAFGRAFKG
;
A
#
# COMPACT_ATOMS: atom_id res chain seq x y z
N MET A 1 24.86 64.68 -2.33
CA MET A 1 24.70 63.48 -1.49
C MET A 1 24.07 62.41 -2.37
N TYR A 2 24.83 61.40 -2.79
CA TYR A 2 24.33 60.31 -3.62
C TYR A 2 24.24 59.05 -2.75
N PHE A 3 23.02 58.59 -2.49
CA PHE A 3 22.76 57.31 -1.83
C PHE A 3 22.56 56.25 -2.91
N THR A 4 23.51 55.33 -3.02
CA THR A 4 23.40 54.17 -3.91
C THR A 4 22.75 53.04 -3.13
N THR A 5 21.48 52.76 -3.41
CA THR A 5 20.74 51.62 -2.86
C THR A 5 21.23 50.33 -3.52
N VAL A 6 21.97 49.50 -2.78
CA VAL A 6 22.34 48.14 -3.20
C VAL A 6 21.14 47.23 -2.98
N ALA A 7 20.50 46.78 -4.06
CA ALA A 7 19.45 45.79 -4.00
C ALA A 7 20.07 44.38 -3.86
N THR A 8 20.07 43.83 -2.65
CA THR A 8 20.44 42.44 -2.39
C THR A 8 19.33 41.51 -2.92
N ALA A 9 19.58 40.85 -4.03
CA ALA A 9 18.70 39.80 -4.57
C ALA A 9 18.92 38.49 -3.80
N THR A 10 17.94 38.08 -2.99
CA THR A 10 17.96 36.81 -2.28
C THR A 10 17.57 35.68 -3.24
N PHE A 11 18.54 34.86 -3.66
CA PHE A 11 18.26 33.63 -4.40
C PHE A 11 17.71 32.56 -3.44
N LEU A 12 16.42 32.23 -3.55
CA LEU A 12 15.87 31.03 -2.92
C LEU A 12 16.42 29.79 -3.64
N THR A 13 17.31 29.04 -2.99
CA THR A 13 17.75 27.73 -3.47
C THR A 13 16.62 26.71 -3.24
N LEU A 14 15.96 26.25 -4.31
CA LEU A 14 15.10 25.08 -4.24
C LEU A 14 15.98 23.83 -4.05
N ILE A 15 15.92 23.20 -2.88
CA ILE A 15 16.55 21.90 -2.66
C ILE A 15 15.65 20.85 -3.35
N PRO A 16 16.14 20.13 -4.37
CA PRO A 16 15.35 19.07 -5.00
C PRO A 16 15.06 17.98 -3.96
N ARG A 17 13.77 17.68 -3.75
CA ARG A 17 13.36 16.53 -2.93
C ARG A 17 13.34 15.29 -3.81
N VAL A 18 14.20 14.32 -3.50
CA VAL A 18 14.11 12.99 -4.12
C VAL A 18 12.98 12.24 -3.41
N LEU A 19 11.96 11.85 -4.18
CA LEU A 19 10.82 11.11 -3.66
C LEU A 19 11.13 9.60 -3.75
N SER A 20 10.86 8.85 -2.68
CA SER A 20 10.97 7.39 -2.71
C SER A 20 9.82 6.79 -3.51
N HIS A 21 9.96 5.52 -3.91
CA HIS A 21 8.97 4.86 -4.75
C HIS A 21 8.96 3.35 -4.51
N GLY A 22 7.79 2.76 -4.22
CA GLY A 22 7.65 1.32 -4.11
C GLY A 22 6.21 0.81 -4.14
N LEU A 23 6.04 -0.50 -4.36
CA LEU A 23 4.76 -1.18 -4.57
C LEU A 23 4.88 -2.69 -4.35
N ILE A 24 3.85 -3.34 -3.79
CA ILE A 24 3.73 -4.82 -3.87
C ILE A 24 3.41 -5.23 -5.32
N THR A 25 4.24 -6.08 -5.92
CA THR A 25 4.00 -6.65 -7.27
C THR A 25 3.44 -8.06 -7.24
N SER A 26 3.66 -8.81 -6.15
CA SER A 26 3.10 -10.15 -5.95
C SER A 26 2.77 -10.41 -4.48
N PRO A 27 1.56 -10.87 -4.14
CA PRO A 27 0.37 -10.94 -5.01
C PRO A 27 -0.04 -9.55 -5.54
N PRO A 28 -0.86 -9.45 -6.60
CA PRO A 28 -1.20 -8.16 -7.19
C PRO A 28 -1.85 -7.22 -6.15
N SER A 29 -1.30 -6.01 -6.02
CA SER A 29 -1.93 -4.95 -5.24
C SER A 29 -3.15 -4.38 -5.95
N ARG A 30 -4.06 -3.73 -5.21
CA ARG A 30 -5.17 -2.97 -5.78
C ARG A 30 -4.69 -2.03 -6.90
N PRO A 31 -5.28 -2.09 -8.10
CA PRO A 31 -5.04 -1.10 -9.13
C PRO A 31 -5.98 0.10 -8.94
N THR A 32 -5.75 1.15 -9.72
CA THR A 32 -6.74 2.23 -9.91
C THR A 32 -7.93 1.73 -10.74
N GLY A 33 -9.09 2.38 -10.62
CA GLY A 33 -10.20 2.18 -11.55
C GLY A 33 -11.26 3.27 -11.50
N PRO A 34 -12.43 3.02 -12.12
CA PRO A 34 -13.52 4.00 -12.20
C PRO A 34 -14.07 4.44 -10.85
N THR A 35 -14.06 3.57 -9.84
CA THR A 35 -14.57 3.88 -8.50
C THR A 35 -13.66 4.88 -7.80
N LEU A 36 -12.34 4.71 -7.88
CA LEU A 36 -11.37 5.69 -7.43
C LEU A 36 -11.63 7.05 -8.08
N ASN A 37 -11.84 7.09 -9.39
CA ASN A 37 -12.15 8.33 -10.09
C ASN A 37 -13.46 8.97 -9.58
N SER A 38 -14.48 8.15 -9.32
CA SER A 38 -15.76 8.64 -8.81
C SER A 38 -15.68 9.17 -7.36
N LEU A 39 -14.85 8.56 -6.51
CA LEU A 39 -14.81 8.86 -5.07
C LEU A 39 -13.69 9.82 -4.68
N CYS A 40 -12.54 9.73 -5.34
CA CYS A 40 -11.34 10.54 -5.10
C CYS A 40 -11.07 11.58 -6.19
N GLY A 41 -11.75 11.49 -7.33
CA GLY A 41 -11.64 12.44 -8.42
C GLY A 41 -10.53 12.14 -9.44
N PRO A 42 -10.56 12.85 -10.59
CA PRO A 42 -9.68 12.58 -11.72
C PRO A 42 -8.23 13.01 -11.50
N ALA A 43 -7.98 14.01 -10.66
CA ALA A 43 -6.61 14.47 -10.38
C ALA A 43 -5.81 13.42 -9.62
N ILE A 44 -6.40 12.83 -8.57
CA ILE A 44 -5.81 11.73 -7.80
C ILE A 44 -5.64 10.49 -8.68
N THR A 45 -6.69 10.09 -9.40
CA THR A 45 -6.65 8.92 -10.29
C THR A 45 -5.52 9.03 -11.31
N ARG A 46 -5.39 10.19 -11.97
CA ARG A 46 -4.32 10.45 -12.94
C ARG A 46 -2.94 10.41 -12.30
N THR A 47 -2.80 10.97 -11.10
CA THR A 47 -1.52 11.02 -10.39
C THR A 47 -1.04 9.61 -10.04
N ILE A 48 -1.93 8.76 -9.52
CA ILE A 48 -1.61 7.37 -9.22
C ILE A 48 -1.35 6.57 -10.51
N ASN A 49 -2.09 6.83 -11.59
CA ASN A 49 -1.84 6.19 -12.89
C ASN A 49 -0.47 6.55 -13.48
N ASN A 50 -0.06 7.80 -13.35
CA ASN A 50 1.24 8.27 -13.84
C ASN A 50 2.39 7.66 -13.04
N ASP A 51 2.19 7.44 -11.74
CA ASP A 51 3.16 6.74 -10.89
C ASP A 51 2.46 5.98 -9.75
N ASN A 52 2.23 4.68 -9.94
CA ASN A 52 1.58 3.83 -8.95
C ASN A 52 2.50 3.46 -7.77
N THR A 53 3.79 3.79 -7.86
CA THR A 53 4.80 3.57 -6.81
C THR A 53 4.94 4.79 -5.89
N SER A 54 4.21 5.87 -6.16
CA SER A 54 4.28 7.14 -5.42
C SER A 54 3.67 7.07 -4.01
N HIS A 55 4.00 8.11 -3.24
CA HIS A 55 3.68 8.32 -1.83
C HIS A 55 2.29 8.94 -1.62
N VAL A 56 1.80 8.90 -0.38
CA VAL A 56 0.45 9.36 -0.01
C VAL A 56 0.37 10.88 0.17
N GLU A 57 1.41 11.53 0.72
CA GLU A 57 1.39 12.94 1.17
C GLU A 57 1.09 13.95 0.05
N GLY A 58 1.37 13.62 -1.21
CA GLY A 58 1.07 14.48 -2.35
C GLY A 58 -0.38 14.40 -2.85
N LEU A 59 -1.15 13.39 -2.44
CA LEU A 59 -2.52 13.19 -2.91
C LEU A 59 -3.55 14.16 -2.28
N PRO A 60 -3.46 14.53 -0.99
CA PRO A 60 -4.40 15.48 -0.38
C PRO A 60 -4.46 16.85 -1.06
N GLU A 61 -3.35 17.34 -1.64
CA GLU A 61 -3.30 18.62 -2.36
C GLU A 61 -4.13 18.62 -3.66
N LEU A 62 -4.49 17.44 -4.15
CA LEU A 62 -5.24 17.23 -5.39
C LEU A 62 -6.74 17.01 -5.15
N LEU A 63 -7.18 17.05 -3.89
CA LEU A 63 -8.58 16.85 -3.53
C LEU A 63 -9.46 17.97 -4.09
N ALA A 64 -10.52 17.57 -4.80
CA ALA A 64 -11.56 18.47 -5.27
C ALA A 64 -12.80 18.35 -4.38
N ALA A 65 -13.48 19.48 -4.13
CA ALA A 65 -14.76 19.47 -3.43
C ALA A 65 -15.91 19.01 -4.36
N PRO A 66 -16.92 18.30 -3.84
CA PRO A 66 -17.01 17.77 -2.47
C PRO A 66 -16.15 16.51 -2.29
N TYR A 67 -15.35 16.46 -1.22
CA TYR A 67 -14.54 15.31 -0.82
C TYR A 67 -15.13 14.69 0.46
N SER A 68 -15.08 13.36 0.55
CA SER A 68 -15.34 12.64 1.79
C SER A 68 -14.23 11.63 2.07
N ALA A 69 -13.53 11.81 3.19
CA ALA A 69 -12.52 10.88 3.66
C ALA A 69 -13.10 9.49 3.98
N SER A 70 -14.40 9.39 4.26
CA SER A 70 -15.05 8.09 4.51
C SER A 70 -15.22 7.26 3.23
N THR A 71 -15.26 7.88 2.07
CA THR A 71 -15.38 7.20 0.77
C THR A 71 -14.07 7.18 0.00
N CYS A 72 -13.19 8.15 0.24
CA CYS A 72 -11.86 8.25 -0.33
C CYS A 72 -10.83 8.41 0.80
N ASN A 73 -10.48 7.31 1.47
CA ASN A 73 -9.46 7.34 2.52
C ASN A 73 -8.07 7.21 1.90
N LEU A 74 -7.38 8.33 1.69
CA LEU A 74 -6.02 8.34 1.12
C LEU A 74 -4.97 7.66 2.02
N TRP A 75 -5.26 7.48 3.31
CA TRP A 75 -4.39 6.81 4.29
C TRP A 75 -4.82 5.36 4.57
N LEU A 76 -5.54 4.77 3.61
CA LEU A 76 -5.83 3.35 3.52
C LEU A 76 -5.70 2.94 2.06
N CYS A 77 -4.64 2.20 1.74
CA CYS A 77 -4.39 1.74 0.37
C CYS A 77 -4.28 2.89 -0.63
N LYS A 78 -3.84 4.08 -0.21
CA LYS A 78 -3.78 5.28 -1.06
C LYS A 78 -5.15 5.71 -1.64
N GLY A 79 -6.25 5.32 -0.99
CA GLY A 79 -7.61 5.56 -1.48
C GLY A 79 -8.07 4.58 -2.57
N LEU A 80 -7.27 3.56 -2.90
CA LEU A 80 -7.61 2.57 -3.92
C LEU A 80 -8.79 1.70 -3.48
N GLN A 81 -9.77 1.58 -4.36
CA GLN A 81 -11.07 1.01 -4.06
C GLN A 81 -11.10 -0.49 -4.34
N PHE A 82 -11.72 -1.27 -3.45
CA PHE A 82 -11.88 -2.71 -3.64
C PHE A 82 -12.67 -3.04 -4.92
N SER A 83 -13.69 -2.25 -5.25
CA SER A 83 -14.51 -2.45 -6.46
C SER A 83 -13.73 -2.26 -7.76
N ASP A 84 -12.58 -1.59 -7.71
CA ASP A 84 -11.68 -1.46 -8.86
C ASP A 84 -10.70 -2.65 -8.97
N ASN A 85 -10.66 -3.54 -7.97
CA ASN A 85 -9.80 -4.71 -8.00
C ASN A 85 -10.44 -5.84 -8.83
N PRO A 86 -9.77 -6.32 -9.90
CA PRO A 86 -10.22 -7.50 -10.64
C PRO A 86 -10.41 -8.72 -9.73
N ALA A 87 -11.47 -9.49 -9.96
CA ALA A 87 -11.79 -10.65 -9.11
C ALA A 87 -10.65 -11.69 -9.06
N ASN A 88 -9.89 -11.84 -10.14
CA ASN A 88 -8.73 -12.74 -10.22
C ASN A 88 -7.50 -12.24 -9.44
N ASN A 89 -7.47 -10.97 -9.02
CA ASN A 89 -6.42 -10.44 -8.14
C ASN A 89 -6.74 -10.69 -6.66
N THR A 90 -8.00 -10.97 -6.31
CA THR A 90 -8.40 -11.28 -4.94
C THR A 90 -7.90 -12.65 -4.53
N GLN A 91 -7.13 -12.69 -3.45
CA GLN A 91 -6.55 -13.93 -2.93
C GLN A 91 -7.55 -14.71 -2.08
N VAL A 92 -7.37 -16.03 -2.01
CA VAL A 92 -8.10 -16.89 -1.08
C VAL A 92 -7.07 -17.61 -0.22
N TRP A 93 -7.03 -17.25 1.06
CA TRP A 93 -6.05 -17.80 2.00
C TRP A 93 -6.73 -18.63 3.08
N SER A 94 -5.93 -19.36 3.84
CA SER A 94 -6.36 -20.07 5.06
C SER A 94 -5.46 -19.67 6.21
N ALA A 95 -5.93 -19.79 7.45
CA ALA A 95 -5.07 -19.61 8.60
C ALA A 95 -3.87 -20.58 8.56
N GLY A 96 -2.71 -20.10 9.03
CA GLY A 96 -1.44 -20.80 8.95
C GLY A 96 -0.81 -20.85 7.55
N GLN A 97 -1.49 -20.33 6.51
CA GLN A 97 -0.90 -20.29 5.17
C GLN A 97 0.28 -19.33 5.13
N VAL A 98 1.41 -19.81 4.59
CA VAL A 98 2.56 -18.97 4.26
C VAL A 98 2.33 -18.33 2.89
N VAL A 99 2.34 -17.00 2.84
CA VAL A 99 2.12 -16.21 1.63
C VAL A 99 3.42 -15.52 1.26
N PRO A 100 3.98 -15.79 0.06
CA PRO A 100 5.13 -15.06 -0.45
C PRO A 100 4.70 -13.67 -0.94
N LEU A 101 5.53 -12.67 -0.67
CA LEU A 101 5.40 -11.30 -1.14
C LEU A 101 6.63 -10.87 -1.94
N LYS A 102 6.36 -10.13 -3.01
CA LYS A 102 7.35 -9.37 -3.78
C LYS A 102 7.00 -7.90 -3.76
N VAL A 103 7.95 -7.08 -3.33
CA VAL A 103 7.87 -5.64 -3.28
C VAL A 103 8.91 -5.08 -4.24
N TRP A 104 8.46 -4.26 -5.18
CA TRP A 104 9.34 -3.47 -6.02
C TRP A 104 9.65 -2.15 -5.31
N ILE A 105 10.93 -1.89 -5.06
CA ILE A 105 11.40 -0.63 -4.48
C ILE A 105 12.19 0.10 -5.55
N ARG A 106 11.47 0.90 -6.34
CA ARG A 106 12.01 1.61 -7.51
C ARG A 106 13.03 2.68 -7.13
N ILE A 107 12.74 3.45 -6.07
CA ILE A 107 13.66 4.47 -5.54
C ILE A 107 13.73 4.27 -4.02
N PRO A 108 14.80 3.65 -3.49
CA PRO A 108 14.92 3.35 -2.07
C PRO A 108 15.27 4.58 -1.24
N HIS A 109 14.71 4.63 -0.04
CA HIS A 109 15.05 5.59 1.01
C HIS A 109 14.93 4.89 2.36
N GLU A 110 16.03 4.88 3.10
CA GLU A 110 16.05 4.17 4.37
C GLU A 110 14.95 4.69 5.33
N GLY A 111 14.27 3.75 5.98
CA GLY A 111 13.27 4.06 6.98
C GLY A 111 12.71 2.80 7.64
N SER A 112 11.40 2.82 7.93
CA SER A 112 10.71 1.75 8.66
C SER A 112 9.56 1.20 7.83
N ALA A 113 9.22 -0.08 8.02
CA ALA A 113 8.14 -0.71 7.28
C ALA A 113 7.45 -1.78 8.11
N ASN A 114 6.20 -2.07 7.75
CA ASN A 114 5.49 -3.23 8.25
C ASN A 114 4.61 -3.87 7.19
N VAL A 115 4.25 -5.12 7.44
CA VAL A 115 3.17 -5.81 6.76
C VAL A 115 2.12 -6.19 7.79
N SER A 116 0.87 -5.79 7.56
CA SER A 116 -0.23 -5.91 8.51
C SER A 116 -1.51 -6.37 7.82
N ILE A 117 -2.41 -7.00 8.56
CA ILE A 117 -3.80 -7.14 8.13
C ILE A 117 -4.56 -5.90 8.63
N VAL A 118 -5.32 -5.25 7.76
CA VAL A 118 -6.07 -4.03 8.10
C VAL A 118 -7.55 -4.22 7.79
N ASP A 119 -8.40 -3.90 8.76
CA ASP A 119 -9.85 -3.75 8.62
C ASP A 119 -10.11 -2.48 7.80
N THR A 120 -10.63 -2.65 6.59
CA THR A 120 -10.77 -1.54 5.64
C THR A 120 -11.88 -0.58 6.02
N LYS A 121 -12.85 -1.01 6.83
CA LYS A 121 -13.96 -0.17 7.27
C LYS A 121 -13.53 0.74 8.41
N ARG A 122 -12.67 0.25 9.29
CA ARG A 122 -12.19 0.97 10.47
C ARG A 122 -10.85 1.66 10.24
N ASN A 123 -10.11 1.27 9.21
CA ASN A 123 -8.71 1.63 9.00
C ASN A 123 -7.84 1.30 10.23
N GLU A 124 -7.99 0.08 10.73
CA GLU A 124 -7.31 -0.41 11.94
C GLU A 124 -6.58 -1.71 11.66
N ILE A 125 -5.37 -1.84 12.19
CA ILE A 125 -4.62 -3.10 12.17
C ILE A 125 -5.40 -4.16 12.97
N VAL A 126 -5.49 -5.36 12.41
CA VAL A 126 -6.13 -6.52 13.02
C VAL A 126 -5.06 -7.46 13.55
N GLY A 127 -5.03 -7.63 14.87
CA GLY A 127 -4.04 -8.49 15.53
C GLY A 127 -2.63 -7.90 15.47
N ASP A 128 -1.63 -8.77 15.47
CA ASP A 128 -0.23 -8.37 15.40
C ASP A 128 0.20 -8.05 13.96
N MET A 129 1.17 -7.15 13.81
CA MET A 129 1.85 -6.94 12.52
C MET A 129 2.55 -8.23 12.11
N LEU A 130 2.36 -8.64 10.85
CA LEU A 130 2.88 -9.90 10.32
C LEU A 130 4.40 -9.87 10.11
N LYS A 131 4.94 -8.67 9.84
CA LYS A 131 6.38 -8.43 9.68
C LYS A 131 6.68 -6.97 9.95
N VAL A 132 7.76 -6.69 10.68
CA VAL A 132 8.16 -5.33 11.06
C VAL A 132 9.65 -5.14 10.80
N TRP A 133 9.99 -3.96 10.26
CA TRP A 133 11.32 -3.39 10.23
C TRP A 133 11.24 -2.04 10.91
N GLU A 134 11.69 -1.98 12.16
CA GLU A 134 11.65 -0.74 12.96
C GLU A 134 12.52 0.36 12.35
N GLU A 135 13.64 -0.04 11.74
CA GLU A 135 14.57 0.82 11.01
C GLU A 135 15.31 0.02 9.91
N GLY A 136 16.12 0.71 9.09
CA GLY A 136 16.99 0.07 8.10
C GLY A 136 16.26 -0.58 6.92
N TYR A 137 14.97 -0.29 6.70
CA TYR A 137 14.22 -0.78 5.55
C TYR A 137 14.46 0.09 4.32
N ALA A 138 14.64 -0.55 3.16
CA ALA A 138 14.92 0.06 1.87
C ALA A 138 16.18 0.98 1.86
N PRO A 139 17.35 0.52 2.33
CA PRO A 139 18.57 1.32 2.28
C PRO A 139 19.12 1.42 0.85
N GLY A 140 20.09 2.32 0.67
CA GLY A 140 20.85 2.46 -0.57
C GLY A 140 20.30 3.52 -1.54
N LYS A 141 20.76 3.46 -2.80
CA LYS A 141 20.47 4.48 -3.83
C LYS A 141 19.73 3.90 -5.04
N SER A 142 19.75 2.57 -5.18
CA SER A 142 19.13 1.83 -6.27
C SER A 142 18.49 0.54 -5.73
N GLU A 143 17.55 -0.03 -6.48
CA GLU A 143 16.86 -1.26 -6.06
C GLU A 143 17.83 -2.41 -5.70
N SER A 144 18.95 -2.54 -6.42
CA SER A 144 19.95 -3.58 -6.17
C SER A 144 20.67 -3.44 -4.83
N ASP A 145 20.68 -2.24 -4.25
CA ASP A 145 21.27 -2.00 -2.92
C ASP A 145 20.35 -2.49 -1.80
N VAL A 146 19.04 -2.62 -2.07
CA VAL A 146 18.08 -3.08 -1.08
C VAL A 146 18.24 -4.59 -0.87
N PRO A 147 18.44 -5.04 0.39
CA PRO A 147 18.54 -6.46 0.71
C PRO A 147 17.37 -7.26 0.16
N ILE A 148 17.66 -8.42 -0.45
CA ILE A 148 16.61 -9.25 -1.06
C ILE A 148 15.50 -9.61 -0.07
N GLY A 149 15.83 -9.86 1.21
CA GLY A 149 14.85 -10.17 2.26
C GLY A 149 13.91 -9.01 2.64
N GLN A 150 14.13 -7.80 2.11
CA GLN A 150 13.22 -6.66 2.22
C GLN A 150 12.34 -6.48 0.98
N ARG A 151 12.66 -7.16 -0.13
CA ARG A 151 11.89 -7.11 -1.40
C ARG A 151 11.22 -8.42 -1.75
N GLU A 152 11.72 -9.54 -1.23
CA GLU A 152 11.16 -10.88 -1.38
C GLU A 152 11.17 -11.56 -0.02
N PHE A 153 9.99 -11.78 0.55
CA PHE A 153 9.81 -12.38 1.87
C PHE A 153 8.46 -13.07 1.95
N SER A 154 8.21 -13.81 3.04
CA SER A 154 6.89 -14.41 3.28
C SER A 154 6.32 -13.95 4.62
N VAL A 155 5.00 -13.98 4.72
CA VAL A 155 4.25 -13.82 5.98
C VAL A 155 3.36 -15.02 6.21
N THR A 156 2.96 -15.24 7.45
CA THR A 156 2.01 -16.31 7.82
C THR A 156 0.67 -15.67 8.15
N ILE A 157 -0.42 -16.17 7.54
CA ILE A 157 -1.77 -15.68 7.83
C ILE A 157 -2.20 -16.17 9.22
N PRO A 158 -2.59 -15.28 10.14
CA PRO A 158 -2.96 -15.67 11.49
C PRO A 158 -4.34 -16.35 11.52
N GLU A 159 -4.59 -17.09 12.59
CA GLU A 159 -5.93 -17.57 12.96
C GLU A 159 -6.82 -16.42 13.44
N GLY A 160 -8.14 -16.65 13.52
CA GLY A 160 -9.10 -15.68 14.05
C GLY A 160 -9.59 -14.65 13.04
N LEU A 161 -9.22 -14.79 11.77
CA LEU A 161 -9.65 -13.95 10.66
C LEU A 161 -10.84 -14.54 9.88
N GLU A 162 -11.26 -15.76 10.19
CA GLU A 162 -12.27 -16.54 9.44
C GLU A 162 -13.67 -15.92 9.44
N GLU A 163 -13.96 -15.04 10.39
CA GLU A 163 -15.20 -14.26 10.45
C GLU A 163 -14.97 -12.83 9.98
N LYS A 164 -13.95 -12.15 10.51
CA LYS A 164 -13.69 -10.73 10.23
C LYS A 164 -13.27 -10.48 8.77
N CYS A 165 -12.48 -11.38 8.19
CA CYS A 165 -11.96 -11.26 6.82
C CYS A 165 -12.56 -12.34 5.91
N ALA A 166 -13.80 -12.76 6.19
CA ALA A 166 -14.51 -13.80 5.45
C ALA A 166 -14.97 -13.33 4.05
N VAL A 167 -15.26 -12.02 3.92
CA VAL A 167 -15.69 -11.41 2.67
C VAL A 167 -14.53 -10.59 2.11
N ALA A 168 -14.32 -10.72 0.79
CA ALA A 168 -13.29 -9.95 0.11
C ALA A 168 -13.61 -8.45 0.21
N GLY A 169 -12.59 -7.65 0.51
CA GLY A 169 -12.74 -6.22 0.73
C GLY A 169 -12.90 -5.82 2.20
N ASP A 170 -13.33 -6.72 3.10
CA ASP A 170 -13.42 -6.44 4.56
C ASP A 170 -12.03 -6.20 5.16
N CYS A 171 -11.03 -6.95 4.68
CA CYS A 171 -9.65 -6.83 5.08
C CYS A 171 -8.73 -6.75 3.88
N VAL A 172 -7.55 -6.16 4.10
CA VAL A 172 -6.42 -6.19 3.18
C VAL A 172 -5.16 -6.61 3.91
N LEU A 173 -4.24 -7.25 3.19
CA LEU A 173 -2.84 -7.25 3.60
C LEU A 173 -2.25 -5.95 3.09
N GLN A 174 -1.80 -5.10 4.01
CA GLN A 174 -1.16 -3.83 3.70
C GLN A 174 0.35 -3.96 3.92
N TRP A 175 1.13 -3.58 2.92
CA TRP A 175 2.52 -3.16 3.11
C TRP A 175 2.53 -1.65 3.29
N TRP A 176 3.13 -1.21 4.39
CA TRP A 176 3.32 0.19 4.74
C TRP A 176 4.83 0.43 4.89
N TRP A 177 5.33 1.51 4.30
CA TRP A 177 6.71 1.94 4.41
C TRP A 177 6.78 3.45 4.57
N TYR A 178 7.59 3.91 5.52
CA TYR A 178 7.93 5.30 5.70
C TYR A 178 9.40 5.55 5.41
N GLY A 179 9.70 6.42 4.45
CA GLY A 179 11.07 6.83 4.13
C GLY A 179 11.48 8.06 4.95
N ASN A 180 12.48 7.92 5.83
CA ASN A 180 12.84 8.94 6.82
C ASN A 180 13.29 10.26 6.18
N ALA A 181 14.20 10.17 5.20
CA ALA A 181 14.74 11.35 4.53
C ALA A 181 13.69 12.05 3.65
N ALA A 182 12.81 11.26 3.03
CA ALA A 182 11.76 11.77 2.15
C ALA A 182 10.56 12.34 2.94
N LYS A 183 10.35 11.86 4.17
CA LYS A 183 9.18 12.10 5.01
C LYS A 183 7.89 11.71 4.29
N GLN A 184 7.91 10.52 3.72
CA GLN A 184 6.88 10.03 2.80
C GLN A 184 6.44 8.61 3.16
N THR A 185 5.14 8.37 2.97
CA THR A 185 4.47 7.12 3.24
C THR A 185 4.08 6.43 1.95
N TYR A 186 4.36 5.13 1.89
CA TYR A 186 4.06 4.26 0.77
C TYR A 186 3.17 3.14 1.25
N GLU A 187 2.07 2.93 0.52
CA GLU A 187 1.12 1.87 0.85
C GLU A 187 0.80 1.04 -0.39
N SER A 188 0.67 -0.26 -0.17
CA SER A 188 0.13 -1.20 -1.16
C SER A 188 -0.73 -2.23 -0.46
N CYS A 189 -1.89 -2.51 -1.02
CA CYS A 189 -2.85 -3.43 -0.43
C CYS A 189 -3.14 -4.60 -1.36
N VAL A 190 -3.07 -5.81 -0.82
CA VAL A 190 -3.50 -7.04 -1.46
C VAL A 190 -4.84 -7.44 -0.87
N ASP A 191 -5.86 -7.57 -1.71
CA ASP A 191 -7.17 -8.06 -1.28
C ASP A 191 -7.16 -9.57 -1.12
N PHE A 192 -7.81 -10.04 -0.06
CA PHE A 192 -7.98 -11.45 0.19
C PHE A 192 -9.31 -11.74 0.89
N LYS A 193 -9.64 -13.02 0.98
CA LYS A 193 -10.61 -13.56 1.93
C LYS A 193 -10.08 -14.83 2.57
N ILE A 194 -10.53 -15.12 3.78
CA ILE A 194 -10.19 -16.37 4.48
C ILE A 194 -11.21 -17.45 4.14
N ALA A 195 -10.71 -18.57 3.60
CA ALA A 195 -11.48 -19.78 3.43
C ALA A 195 -11.70 -20.44 4.79
N LYS A 196 -12.98 -20.66 5.17
CA LYS A 196 -13.32 -21.49 6.33
C LYS A 196 -12.80 -22.91 6.11
N MET A 197 -12.21 -23.51 7.13
CA MET A 197 -11.62 -24.87 7.08
C MET A 197 -12.60 -25.95 6.54
N GLY A 198 -13.92 -25.74 6.63
CA GLY A 198 -14.94 -26.64 6.07
C GLY A 198 -14.98 -26.70 4.53
N ALA A 199 -14.57 -25.63 3.83
CA ALA A 199 -14.67 -25.58 2.36
C ALA A 199 -13.69 -26.53 1.65
N LYS A 200 -12.51 -26.79 2.24
CA LYS A 200 -11.55 -27.78 1.70
C LYS A 200 -12.03 -29.21 1.86
N ARG A 201 -12.72 -29.54 2.97
CA ARG A 201 -13.30 -30.87 3.20
C ARG A 201 -14.37 -31.20 2.16
N ASP A 202 -15.23 -30.24 1.82
CA ASP A 202 -16.32 -30.46 0.85
C ASP A 202 -15.81 -30.56 -0.59
N ALA A 203 -14.75 -29.84 -0.95
CA ALA A 203 -14.12 -29.96 -2.26
C ALA A 203 -13.43 -31.33 -2.44
N PHE A 204 -12.73 -31.81 -1.41
CA PHE A 204 -12.10 -33.14 -1.45
C PHE A 204 -13.17 -34.25 -1.41
N GLY A 205 -14.20 -34.14 -0.56
CA GLY A 205 -15.26 -35.14 -0.44
C GLY A 205 -16.14 -35.32 -1.70
N ARG A 206 -16.24 -34.30 -2.56
CA ARG A 206 -16.91 -34.40 -3.87
C ARG A 206 -16.05 -35.07 -4.94
N ALA A 207 -14.72 -34.98 -4.84
CA ALA A 207 -13.80 -35.59 -5.82
C ALA A 207 -13.70 -37.12 -5.70
N PHE A 208 -14.11 -37.72 -4.57
CA PHE A 208 -14.12 -39.18 -4.35
C PHE A 208 -15.51 -39.82 -4.49
N LYS A 209 -16.51 -39.08 -4.98
CA LYS A 209 -17.87 -39.57 -5.23
C LYS A 209 -18.26 -39.58 -6.72
N GLY A 210 -17.28 -39.42 -7.62
CA GLY A 210 -17.45 -39.50 -9.08
C GLY A 210 -16.84 -40.77 -9.65
#